data_AF-A0A2D8M6T3-F1
#
_entry.id   AF-A0A2D8M6T3-F1
#
_cell.length_a   1.000
_cell.length_b   1.000
_cell.length_c   1.000
_cell.angle_alpha   90.00
_cell.angle_beta   90.00
_cell.angle_gamma   90.00
#
_symmetry.space_group_name_H-M   'P 1'
#
loop_
_entity.id
_entity.type
_entity.pdbx_description
1 polymer ?
#
loop_
_entity_poly.entity_id
_entity_poly.type
_entity_poly.pdbx_seq_one_letter_code
_entity_poly.pdbx_strand_id
1 'polypeptide(L)'
;MDDDNDGVNDDQDAFPNDPLESANFDGDALGDNADPDDDNDGVSDLEDEFPYDASEQFDTDSDGFGNNADTDDDNDGTLDVDDAFPLDPNEASDHDGDGIGDNADTDDDNDGVLDTEDSEPKSAVNIVNDFDEDGIPDEDDLDDDNDDVVDVNDLYPFDASEHSNFDGDAVGDNADPDDDNDGVNDEQDAFPNNASEWADFDLDGIGDNADPDDDNDGIPDDDDAFPNDSSASVDLDGDGVNDAADPDIDGDGIINSQDAFPLNFTEWYDNDGDGIGNNLDVDDDNDGLLDALDAYPLDSLRGVSNSLDSNPNSDYSDPATVKLETAVLLLLLMFSFGVSVAVGTRKVLERKQETADLTFKSEVELP
;
A
#
# COMPACT_ATOMS: atom_id res chain seq x y z
N MET A 1 -66.58 67.10 -16.51
CA MET A 1 -66.35 68.53 -16.76
C MET A 1 -65.20 68.87 -15.84
N ASP A 2 -64.92 70.13 -15.55
CA ASP A 2 -63.93 70.53 -14.54
C ASP A 2 -64.58 71.74 -13.86
N ASP A 3 -65.33 71.45 -12.80
CA ASP A 3 -66.30 72.35 -12.18
C ASP A 3 -65.62 73.44 -11.33
N ASP A 4 -64.40 73.21 -10.82
CA ASP A 4 -63.64 74.17 -10.02
C ASP A 4 -62.34 74.69 -10.69
N ASN A 5 -61.94 74.13 -11.83
CA ASN A 5 -60.81 74.52 -12.67
C ASN A 5 -59.42 74.29 -12.04
N ASP A 6 -59.27 73.23 -11.25
CA ASP A 6 -57.97 72.81 -10.71
C ASP A 6 -57.13 71.98 -11.72
N GLY A 7 -57.78 71.52 -12.79
CA GLY A 7 -57.16 70.77 -13.88
C GLY A 7 -57.44 69.25 -13.86
N VAL A 8 -58.18 68.74 -12.89
CA VAL A 8 -58.71 67.38 -12.83
C VAL A 8 -60.17 67.40 -13.30
N ASN A 9 -60.62 66.37 -14.03
CA ASN A 9 -62.03 66.32 -14.43
C ASN A 9 -62.88 65.76 -13.28
N ASP A 10 -64.13 66.23 -13.13
CA ASP A 10 -65.02 65.83 -12.02
C ASP A 10 -65.21 64.31 -11.83
N ASP A 11 -64.94 63.49 -12.85
CA ASP A 11 -65.05 62.02 -12.80
C ASP A 11 -63.77 61.31 -12.30
N GLN A 12 -62.70 62.07 -12.06
CA GLN A 12 -61.42 61.64 -11.51
C GLN A 12 -61.02 62.44 -10.26
N ASP A 13 -61.81 63.43 -9.89
CA ASP A 13 -61.57 64.35 -8.79
C ASP A 13 -62.35 63.89 -7.54
N ALA A 14 -61.65 63.67 -6.44
CA ALA A 14 -62.27 63.31 -5.16
C ALA A 14 -63.09 64.47 -4.56
N PHE A 15 -62.75 65.71 -4.90
CA PHE A 15 -63.40 66.94 -4.46
C PHE A 15 -63.73 67.88 -5.64
N PRO A 16 -64.70 67.54 -6.52
CA PRO A 16 -65.01 68.28 -7.77
C PRO A 16 -65.48 69.74 -7.64
N ASN A 17 -65.48 70.31 -6.45
CA ASN A 17 -65.86 71.70 -6.19
C ASN A 17 -64.85 72.42 -5.29
N ASP A 18 -63.74 71.79 -4.91
CA ASP A 18 -62.67 72.38 -4.12
C ASP A 18 -61.38 72.44 -4.93
N PRO A 19 -61.03 73.60 -5.52
CA PRO A 19 -59.89 73.68 -6.42
C PRO A 19 -58.52 73.56 -5.74
N LEU A 20 -58.47 73.27 -4.43
CA LEU A 20 -57.27 73.00 -3.67
C LEU A 20 -57.07 71.51 -3.35
N GLU A 21 -58.06 70.66 -3.61
CA GLU A 21 -58.01 69.24 -3.30
C GLU A 21 -58.53 68.44 -4.49
N SER A 22 -57.79 67.41 -4.91
CA SER A 22 -58.26 66.52 -5.96
C SER A 22 -58.04 65.03 -5.69
N ALA A 23 -57.22 64.69 -4.70
CA ALA A 23 -56.94 63.33 -4.27
C ALA A 23 -57.37 63.12 -2.81
N ASN A 24 -57.68 61.88 -2.47
CA ASN A 24 -58.15 61.41 -1.17
C ASN A 24 -57.77 59.93 -1.07
N PHE A 25 -56.56 59.66 -0.62
CA PHE A 25 -55.95 58.34 -0.71
C PHE A 25 -56.61 57.33 0.24
N ASP A 26 -56.80 57.69 1.50
CA ASP A 26 -57.44 56.86 2.53
C ASP A 26 -58.99 56.85 2.49
N GLY A 27 -59.60 57.79 1.76
CA GLY A 27 -61.03 57.94 1.64
C GLY A 27 -61.70 58.64 2.82
N ASP A 28 -60.98 59.41 3.62
CA ASP A 28 -61.49 60.12 4.79
C ASP A 28 -62.21 61.45 4.41
N ALA A 29 -62.44 62.35 5.37
CA ALA A 29 -63.13 63.61 5.13
C ALA A 29 -62.23 64.77 4.64
N LEU A 30 -60.92 64.63 4.74
CA LEU A 30 -59.88 65.53 4.27
C LEU A 30 -59.37 65.05 2.91
N GLY A 31 -58.78 65.96 2.14
CA GLY A 31 -58.09 65.62 0.89
C GLY A 31 -56.59 65.70 1.12
N ASP A 32 -55.82 65.00 0.28
CA ASP A 32 -54.40 64.74 0.52
C ASP A 32 -53.56 66.02 0.73
N ASN A 33 -53.94 67.19 0.20
CA ASN A 33 -53.15 68.42 0.45
C ASN A 33 -53.38 69.03 1.85
N ALA A 34 -54.42 68.59 2.55
CA ALA A 34 -54.82 69.09 3.87
C ALA A 34 -54.88 67.99 4.94
N ASP A 35 -54.83 66.72 4.56
CA ASP A 35 -54.59 65.62 5.48
C ASP A 35 -53.15 65.66 5.99
N PRO A 36 -52.90 65.45 7.29
CA PRO A 36 -51.55 65.22 7.80
C PRO A 36 -51.09 63.75 7.78
N ASP A 37 -51.94 62.80 7.39
CA ASP A 37 -51.71 61.34 7.38
C ASP A 37 -52.54 60.72 6.23
N ASP A 38 -52.01 60.83 5.01
CA ASP A 38 -52.69 60.56 3.73
C ASP A 38 -53.17 59.09 3.59
N ASP A 39 -52.56 58.13 4.30
CA ASP A 39 -52.94 56.72 4.28
C ASP A 39 -53.49 56.16 5.60
N ASN A 40 -53.53 57.00 6.63
CA ASN A 40 -54.18 56.77 7.91
C ASN A 40 -53.56 55.59 8.71
N ASP A 41 -52.26 55.37 8.56
CA ASP A 41 -51.53 54.33 9.28
C ASP A 41 -51.03 54.77 10.68
N GLY A 42 -51.09 56.07 10.94
CA GLY A 42 -50.75 56.69 12.22
C GLY A 42 -49.38 57.38 12.26
N VAL A 43 -48.63 57.39 11.16
CA VAL A 43 -47.44 58.23 10.95
C VAL A 43 -47.84 59.41 10.05
N SER A 44 -47.40 60.62 10.38
CA SER A 44 -47.76 61.78 9.55
C SER A 44 -46.91 61.83 8.28
N ASP A 45 -47.42 62.37 7.18
CA ASP A 45 -46.72 62.46 5.88
C ASP A 45 -45.34 63.14 5.94
N LEU A 46 -45.07 63.93 6.99
CA LEU A 46 -43.78 64.59 7.21
C LEU A 46 -42.72 63.67 7.83
N GLU A 47 -43.15 62.61 8.49
CA GLU A 47 -42.32 61.62 9.19
C GLU A 47 -42.41 60.23 8.53
N ASP A 48 -43.24 60.10 7.49
CA ASP A 48 -43.47 58.89 6.71
C ASP A 48 -42.71 58.95 5.37
N GLU A 49 -41.87 57.96 5.09
CA GLU A 49 -41.18 57.85 3.79
C GLU A 49 -42.09 57.29 2.68
N PHE A 50 -43.22 56.67 3.04
CA PHE A 50 -44.26 56.16 2.14
C PHE A 50 -45.68 56.68 2.48
N PRO A 51 -45.97 57.99 2.35
CA PRO A 51 -47.27 58.59 2.74
C PRO A 51 -48.53 58.07 2.01
N TYR A 52 -48.37 57.13 1.08
CA TYR A 52 -49.46 56.54 0.30
C TYR A 52 -49.39 55.01 0.33
N ASP A 53 -48.80 54.43 1.37
CA ASP A 53 -48.76 53.00 1.61
C ASP A 53 -48.81 52.71 3.10
N ALA A 54 -50.03 52.56 3.62
CA ALA A 54 -50.29 52.30 5.04
C ALA A 54 -49.66 51.01 5.61
N SER A 55 -48.93 50.25 4.80
CA SER A 55 -48.14 49.11 5.25
C SER A 55 -46.65 49.38 5.39
N GLU A 56 -46.16 50.57 5.04
CA GLU A 56 -44.74 50.94 5.07
C GLU A 56 -44.58 52.35 5.66
N GLN A 57 -43.58 52.56 6.53
CA GLN A 57 -43.34 53.88 7.15
C GLN A 57 -41.87 54.32 7.06
N PHE A 58 -40.95 53.36 6.98
CA PHE A 58 -39.51 53.59 7.04
C PHE A 58 -38.82 52.94 5.83
N ASP A 59 -37.77 53.60 5.35
CA ASP A 59 -36.85 53.16 4.29
C ASP A 59 -35.42 53.40 4.81
N THR A 60 -34.86 52.43 5.55
CA THR A 60 -33.61 52.62 6.30
C THR A 60 -32.43 52.93 5.39
N ASP A 61 -32.35 52.28 4.23
CA ASP A 61 -31.26 52.44 3.27
C ASP A 61 -31.58 53.39 2.09
N SER A 62 -32.82 53.87 2.00
CA SER A 62 -33.31 54.75 0.95
C SER A 62 -33.27 54.15 -0.46
N ASP A 63 -33.47 52.85 -0.59
CA ASP A 63 -33.49 52.15 -1.88
C ASP A 63 -34.87 52.19 -2.59
N GLY A 64 -35.90 52.61 -1.85
CA GLY A 64 -37.28 52.75 -2.30
C GLY A 64 -38.20 51.56 -2.01
N PHE A 65 -37.73 50.54 -1.29
CA PHE A 65 -38.54 49.53 -0.64
C PHE A 65 -38.69 49.86 0.84
N GLY A 66 -39.90 49.75 1.38
CA GLY A 66 -40.13 49.99 2.79
C GLY A 66 -39.70 48.79 3.62
N ASN A 67 -39.24 49.04 4.85
CA ASN A 67 -38.67 48.03 5.73
C ASN A 67 -39.60 46.82 6.00
N ASN A 68 -40.93 46.96 5.93
CA ASN A 68 -41.81 45.79 6.13
C ASN A 68 -41.86 44.86 4.90
N ALA A 69 -41.42 45.33 3.74
CA ALA A 69 -41.34 44.60 2.48
C ALA A 69 -39.92 44.28 2.03
N ASP A 70 -38.93 45.07 2.47
CA ASP A 70 -37.52 44.75 2.31
C ASP A 70 -37.14 43.53 3.17
N THR A 71 -36.05 42.87 2.79
CA THR A 71 -35.51 41.70 3.47
C THR A 71 -34.07 41.92 3.94
N ASP A 72 -33.52 43.10 3.68
CA ASP A 72 -32.17 43.57 3.99
C ASP A 72 -32.28 45.10 4.19
N ASP A 73 -32.94 45.50 5.28
CA ASP A 73 -33.42 46.85 5.56
C ASP A 73 -32.33 47.94 5.48
N ASP A 74 -31.08 47.60 5.77
CA ASP A 74 -29.94 48.52 5.72
C ASP A 74 -28.99 48.29 4.54
N ASN A 75 -29.29 47.30 3.69
CA ASN A 75 -28.56 46.93 2.48
C ASN A 75 -27.06 46.64 2.75
N ASP A 76 -26.73 46.08 3.91
CA ASP A 76 -25.37 45.66 4.27
C ASP A 76 -24.96 44.33 3.60
N GLY A 77 -25.95 43.59 3.10
CA GLY A 77 -25.81 42.31 2.41
C GLY A 77 -26.19 41.09 3.24
N THR A 78 -26.61 41.28 4.50
CA THR A 78 -27.15 40.28 5.40
C THR A 78 -28.66 40.44 5.48
N LEU A 79 -29.42 39.34 5.32
CA LEU A 79 -30.87 39.44 5.40
C LEU A 79 -31.31 39.68 6.85
N ASP A 80 -32.36 40.47 7.08
CA ASP A 80 -32.86 40.82 8.44
C ASP A 80 -33.13 39.62 9.35
N VAL A 81 -33.43 38.47 8.75
CA VAL A 81 -33.70 37.21 9.47
C VAL A 81 -32.43 36.58 10.07
N ASP A 82 -31.27 36.90 9.51
CA ASP A 82 -29.95 36.41 9.89
C ASP A 82 -29.07 37.55 10.46
N ASP A 83 -29.57 38.79 10.45
CA ASP A 83 -28.89 39.98 10.94
C ASP A 83 -29.24 40.29 12.41
N ALA A 84 -28.23 40.46 13.27
CA ALA A 84 -28.41 40.85 14.66
C ALA A 84 -28.81 42.34 14.83
N PHE A 85 -28.44 43.20 13.87
CA PHE A 85 -28.75 44.62 13.80
C PHE A 85 -29.31 45.03 12.43
N PRO A 86 -30.54 44.61 12.07
CA PRO A 86 -31.12 44.83 10.73
C PRO A 86 -31.28 46.28 10.26
N LEU A 87 -30.90 47.29 11.06
CA LEU A 87 -31.04 48.71 10.72
C LEU A 87 -29.70 49.46 10.80
N ASP A 88 -28.59 48.77 11.06
CA ASP A 88 -27.25 49.35 11.12
C ASP A 88 -26.33 48.72 10.06
N PRO A 89 -26.08 49.42 8.95
CA PRO A 89 -25.34 48.85 7.81
C PRO A 89 -23.84 48.62 8.08
N ASN A 90 -23.41 48.76 9.33
CA ASN A 90 -22.04 48.50 9.77
C ASN A 90 -21.96 47.34 10.76
N GLU A 91 -23.07 46.69 11.13
CA GLU A 91 -23.10 45.61 12.12
C GLU A 91 -24.08 44.54 11.69
N ALA A 92 -23.61 43.30 11.51
CA ALA A 92 -24.47 42.16 11.16
C ALA A 92 -24.49 41.04 12.22
N SER A 93 -23.55 41.06 13.16
CA SER A 93 -23.28 39.95 14.10
C SER A 93 -23.09 40.47 15.52
N ASP A 94 -23.56 39.69 16.50
CA ASP A 94 -23.49 39.91 17.95
C ASP A 94 -23.18 38.56 18.60
N HIS A 95 -21.90 38.17 18.61
CA HIS A 95 -21.51 36.77 18.85
C HIS A 95 -21.84 36.30 20.28
N ASP A 96 -21.71 37.17 21.27
CA ASP A 96 -22.01 36.90 22.67
C ASP A 96 -23.44 37.31 23.09
N GLY A 97 -24.16 38.05 22.25
CA GLY A 97 -25.52 38.51 22.51
C GLY A 97 -25.60 39.63 23.54
N ASP A 98 -24.54 40.42 23.71
CA ASP A 98 -24.50 41.54 24.66
C ASP A 98 -25.19 42.81 24.12
N GLY A 99 -25.44 42.85 22.81
CA GLY A 99 -26.11 43.92 22.09
C GLY A 99 -25.18 45.00 21.52
N ILE A 100 -23.87 44.76 21.52
CA ILE A 100 -22.85 45.49 20.75
C ILE A 100 -22.48 44.61 19.55
N GLY A 101 -22.43 45.17 18.34
CA GLY A 101 -22.06 44.37 17.17
C GLY A 101 -20.56 44.09 17.12
N ASP A 102 -20.18 42.94 16.57
CA ASP A 102 -18.79 42.45 16.48
C ASP A 102 -17.83 43.48 15.85
N ASN A 103 -18.27 44.39 14.95
CA ASN A 103 -17.35 45.39 14.39
C ASN A 103 -17.03 46.53 15.38
N ALA A 104 -17.86 46.71 16.41
CA ALA A 104 -17.70 47.70 17.47
C ALA A 104 -17.30 47.11 18.83
N ASP A 105 -17.53 45.82 19.06
CA ASP A 105 -17.05 45.10 20.23
C ASP A 105 -15.51 44.92 20.17
N THR A 106 -14.92 44.63 21.32
CA THR A 106 -13.48 44.42 21.49
C THR A 106 -13.15 43.08 22.16
N ASP A 107 -14.18 42.28 22.41
CA ASP A 107 -14.21 40.99 23.11
C ASP A 107 -15.48 40.25 22.63
N ASP A 108 -15.54 39.89 21.33
CA ASP A 108 -16.79 39.45 20.65
C ASP A 108 -17.44 38.23 21.34
N ASP A 109 -16.68 37.45 22.12
CA ASP A 109 -17.18 36.29 22.85
C ASP A 109 -17.28 36.48 24.38
N ASN A 110 -16.91 37.67 24.87
CA ASN A 110 -16.93 38.08 26.27
C ASN A 110 -16.19 37.10 27.23
N ASP A 111 -15.12 36.44 26.76
CA ASP A 111 -14.29 35.53 27.57
C ASP A 111 -13.32 36.27 28.50
N GLY A 112 -13.13 37.57 28.25
CA GLY A 112 -12.27 38.46 29.02
C GLY A 112 -10.87 38.65 28.44
N VAL A 113 -10.59 38.12 27.26
CA VAL A 113 -9.42 38.38 26.42
C VAL A 113 -9.87 39.25 25.24
N LEU A 114 -9.15 40.35 24.97
CA LEU A 114 -9.52 41.23 23.87
C LEU A 114 -9.28 40.53 22.52
N ASP A 115 -10.07 40.77 21.49
CA ASP A 115 -9.92 40.12 20.17
C ASP A 115 -8.50 40.28 19.57
N THR A 116 -7.83 41.39 19.90
CA THR A 116 -6.46 41.65 19.45
C THR A 116 -5.39 40.77 20.12
N GLU A 117 -5.75 40.12 21.21
CA GLU A 117 -4.92 39.22 22.02
C GLU A 117 -5.49 37.78 22.05
N ASP A 118 -6.65 37.54 21.45
CA ASP A 118 -7.28 36.23 21.32
C ASP A 118 -6.95 35.56 19.98
N SER A 119 -6.66 34.26 20.02
CA SER A 119 -6.54 33.43 18.81
C SER A 119 -7.91 33.07 18.22
N GLU A 120 -8.92 32.95 19.08
CA GLU A 120 -10.28 32.54 18.74
C GLU A 120 -11.30 33.60 19.20
N PRO A 121 -11.32 34.81 18.61
CA PRO A 121 -12.05 35.97 19.12
C PRO A 121 -13.59 35.80 19.17
N LYS A 122 -14.14 34.70 18.66
CA LYS A 122 -15.57 34.42 18.63
C LYS A 122 -15.93 33.17 19.45
N SER A 123 -15.01 32.67 20.25
CA SER A 123 -15.21 31.46 21.05
C SER A 123 -14.89 31.73 22.51
N ALA A 124 -15.94 31.78 23.33
CA ALA A 124 -15.86 32.04 24.77
C ALA A 124 -15.02 31.01 25.57
N VAL A 125 -14.50 30.00 24.89
CA VAL A 125 -13.54 29.05 25.41
C VAL A 125 -12.20 29.36 24.73
N ASN A 126 -11.31 30.02 25.46
CA ASN A 126 -9.90 30.10 25.13
C ASN A 126 -9.28 28.69 25.17
N ILE A 127 -9.40 27.95 24.06
CA ILE A 127 -8.79 26.62 23.93
C ILE A 127 -7.32 26.86 23.62
N VAL A 128 -6.49 26.67 24.63
CA VAL A 128 -5.05 26.85 24.52
C VAL A 128 -4.45 25.51 24.08
N ASN A 129 -3.78 25.51 22.93
CA ASN A 129 -3.27 24.30 22.25
C ASN A 129 -4.45 23.42 21.76
N ASP A 130 -4.84 23.70 20.52
CA ASP A 130 -5.82 23.01 19.68
C ASP A 130 -5.13 22.95 18.32
N PHE A 131 -4.42 21.86 18.06
CA PHE A 131 -3.48 21.77 16.94
C PHE A 131 -4.21 21.70 15.58
N ASP A 132 -5.39 21.11 15.54
CA ASP A 132 -6.20 20.92 14.34
C ASP A 132 -7.37 21.91 14.18
N GLU A 133 -7.59 22.78 15.17
CA GLU A 133 -8.63 23.81 15.21
C GLU A 133 -10.06 23.22 15.18
N ASP A 134 -10.26 22.03 15.75
CA ASP A 134 -11.56 21.34 15.78
C ASP A 134 -12.47 21.79 16.95
N GLY A 135 -11.92 22.57 17.88
CA GLY A 135 -12.60 23.07 19.07
C GLY A 135 -12.50 22.13 20.28
N ILE A 136 -11.58 21.16 20.25
CA ILE A 136 -11.20 20.30 21.37
C ILE A 136 -9.73 20.62 21.72
N PRO A 137 -9.40 20.91 22.99
CA PRO A 137 -8.00 21.12 23.37
C PRO A 137 -7.18 19.83 23.22
N ASP A 138 -5.91 19.92 22.83
CA ASP A 138 -4.97 18.78 22.66
C ASP A 138 -4.92 17.85 23.91
N GLU A 139 -5.18 18.38 25.11
CA GLU A 139 -5.19 17.55 26.33
C GLU A 139 -6.42 16.65 26.50
N ASP A 140 -7.50 16.97 25.79
CA ASP A 140 -8.79 16.29 25.77
C ASP A 140 -9.14 15.70 24.39
N ASP A 141 -8.39 16.06 23.34
CA ASP A 141 -8.44 15.43 22.03
C ASP A 141 -7.81 14.03 22.08
N LEU A 142 -8.22 13.17 21.16
CA LEU A 142 -7.67 11.85 20.96
C LEU A 142 -6.91 11.73 19.64
N ASP A 143 -6.96 12.75 18.77
CA ASP A 143 -6.41 12.80 17.42
C ASP A 143 -6.00 14.25 17.11
N ASP A 144 -4.95 14.70 17.81
CA ASP A 144 -4.50 16.11 17.89
C ASP A 144 -4.25 16.76 16.51
N ASP A 145 -3.93 15.97 15.47
CA ASP A 145 -3.69 16.47 14.11
C ASP A 145 -4.71 16.00 13.05
N ASN A 146 -5.74 15.28 13.49
CA ASN A 146 -6.87 14.84 12.69
C ASN A 146 -6.45 14.03 11.44
N ASP A 147 -5.41 13.19 11.57
CA ASP A 147 -4.90 12.33 10.50
C ASP A 147 -5.58 10.93 10.42
N ASP A 148 -6.61 10.72 11.25
CA ASP A 148 -7.34 9.47 11.51
C ASP A 148 -6.57 8.44 12.39
N VAL A 149 -5.41 8.80 12.95
CA VAL A 149 -4.61 7.97 13.88
C VAL A 149 -4.56 8.60 15.27
N VAL A 150 -5.35 8.04 16.19
CA VAL A 150 -5.37 8.54 17.58
C VAL A 150 -3.98 8.62 18.25
N ASP A 151 -3.72 9.67 19.03
CA ASP A 151 -2.39 10.02 19.58
C ASP A 151 -1.71 8.87 20.33
N VAL A 152 -2.51 7.99 20.95
CA VAL A 152 -1.99 6.84 21.70
C VAL A 152 -1.33 5.78 20.81
N ASN A 153 -1.62 5.80 19.50
CA ASN A 153 -1.05 4.94 18.47
C ASN A 153 -0.21 5.71 17.46
N ASP A 154 -0.15 7.03 17.58
CA ASP A 154 0.61 7.91 16.71
C ASP A 154 1.96 8.30 17.36
N LEU A 155 3.04 8.11 16.62
CA LEU A 155 4.37 8.55 17.04
C LEU A 155 4.61 10.05 16.82
N TYR A 156 3.84 10.69 15.95
CA TYR A 156 3.88 12.10 15.60
C TYR A 156 2.50 12.80 15.72
N PRO A 157 1.89 12.89 16.93
CA PRO A 157 0.54 13.45 17.14
C PRO A 157 0.31 14.92 16.73
N PHE A 158 1.30 15.58 16.15
CA PHE A 158 1.24 16.97 15.73
C PHE A 158 1.81 17.13 14.32
N ASP A 159 1.73 16.08 13.49
CA ASP A 159 2.18 16.05 12.11
C ASP A 159 1.27 15.14 11.30
N ALA A 160 0.16 15.68 10.80
CA ALA A 160 -0.84 14.94 10.03
C ALA A 160 -0.33 14.29 8.72
N SER A 161 0.96 14.41 8.42
CA SER A 161 1.61 13.71 7.30
C SER A 161 2.34 12.44 7.71
N GLU A 162 2.47 12.15 9.00
CA GLU A 162 3.24 11.03 9.54
C GLU A 162 2.64 10.45 10.80
N HIS A 163 2.67 9.12 10.94
CA HIS A 163 2.19 8.48 12.18
C HIS A 163 3.07 7.35 12.74
N SER A 164 4.04 6.86 11.96
CA SER A 164 4.89 5.73 12.36
C SER A 164 6.34 5.89 11.90
N ASN A 165 7.24 5.14 12.54
CA ASN A 165 8.69 5.12 12.25
C ASN A 165 9.21 3.74 12.66
N PHE A 166 9.17 2.80 11.74
CA PHE A 166 9.31 1.38 12.04
C PHE A 166 10.77 0.99 12.36
N ASP A 167 11.73 1.58 11.67
CA ASP A 167 13.17 1.38 11.91
C ASP A 167 13.76 2.30 13.01
N GLY A 168 13.03 3.33 13.41
CA GLY A 168 13.45 4.32 14.40
C GLY A 168 14.50 5.31 13.90
N ASP A 169 14.57 5.57 12.59
CA ASP A 169 15.50 6.51 11.98
C ASP A 169 15.00 7.97 12.08
N ALA A 170 15.55 8.90 11.29
CA ALA A 170 15.18 10.32 11.35
C ALA A 170 14.00 10.72 10.45
N VAL A 171 13.45 9.77 9.68
CA VAL A 171 12.35 9.92 8.73
C VAL A 171 11.16 9.11 9.26
N GLY A 172 9.92 9.55 9.01
CA GLY A 172 8.72 8.77 9.32
C GLY A 172 8.35 7.88 8.13
N ASP A 173 7.57 6.84 8.37
CA ASP A 173 7.26 5.79 7.39
C ASP A 173 6.58 6.36 6.11
N ASN A 174 5.76 7.42 6.20
CA ASN A 174 5.11 7.95 4.99
C ASN A 174 6.11 8.68 4.05
N ALA A 175 7.25 9.15 4.57
CA ALA A 175 8.30 9.81 3.83
C ALA A 175 9.56 8.95 3.62
N ASP A 176 9.71 7.86 4.36
CA ASP A 176 10.79 6.89 4.20
C ASP A 176 10.51 6.01 2.96
N PRO A 177 11.52 5.75 2.11
CA PRO A 177 11.39 4.76 1.04
C PRO A 177 11.75 3.31 1.43
N ASP A 178 12.17 3.04 2.67
CA ASP A 178 12.61 1.75 3.21
C ASP A 178 12.33 1.70 4.74
N ASP A 179 11.07 1.51 5.11
CA ASP A 179 10.52 1.68 6.47
C ASP A 179 11.21 0.81 7.54
N ASP A 180 11.77 -0.33 7.16
CA ASP A 180 12.44 -1.27 8.07
C ASP A 180 13.98 -1.33 7.90
N ASN A 181 14.50 -0.60 6.92
CA ASN A 181 15.91 -0.39 6.64
C ASN A 181 16.69 -1.70 6.35
N ASP A 182 16.03 -2.68 5.74
CA ASP A 182 16.65 -3.94 5.33
C ASP A 182 17.39 -3.85 3.98
N GLY A 183 17.15 -2.76 3.24
CA GLY A 183 17.76 -2.43 1.97
C GLY A 183 16.89 -2.72 0.74
N VAL A 184 15.64 -3.14 0.93
CA VAL A 184 14.62 -3.26 -0.11
C VAL A 184 13.57 -2.17 0.10
N ASN A 185 13.39 -1.30 -0.89
CA ASN A 185 12.42 -0.23 -0.80
C ASN A 185 10.98 -0.76 -0.68
N ASP A 186 10.10 -0.04 0.04
CA ASP A 186 8.72 -0.47 0.33
C ASP A 186 7.90 -0.80 -0.92
N GLU A 187 8.12 -0.09 -2.03
CA GLU A 187 7.43 -0.36 -3.31
C GLU A 187 7.76 -1.75 -3.91
N GLN A 188 8.86 -2.34 -3.46
CA GLN A 188 9.40 -3.62 -3.94
C GLN A 188 9.40 -4.69 -2.84
N ASP A 189 9.14 -4.30 -1.60
CA ASP A 189 9.13 -5.15 -0.43
C ASP A 189 7.74 -5.77 -0.21
N ALA A 190 7.69 -7.09 -0.04
CA ALA A 190 6.45 -7.79 0.29
C ALA A 190 6.00 -7.57 1.74
N PHE A 191 6.92 -7.25 2.65
CA PHE A 191 6.73 -6.96 4.06
C PHE A 191 7.49 -5.68 4.49
N PRO A 192 7.07 -4.48 4.04
CA PRO A 192 7.81 -3.23 4.25
C PRO A 192 8.14 -2.86 5.71
N ASN A 193 7.45 -3.47 6.68
CA ASN A 193 7.63 -3.25 8.10
C ASN A 193 8.17 -4.51 8.78
N ASN A 194 9.07 -5.26 8.15
CA ASN A 194 9.69 -6.44 8.72
C ASN A 194 11.06 -6.73 8.09
N ALA A 195 12.11 -6.14 8.66
CA ALA A 195 13.48 -6.22 8.14
C ALA A 195 14.13 -7.62 8.06
N SER A 196 13.37 -8.68 8.35
CA SER A 196 13.79 -10.07 8.16
C SER A 196 13.11 -10.75 6.97
N GLU A 197 12.17 -10.10 6.28
CA GLU A 197 11.37 -10.66 5.19
C GLU A 197 11.15 -9.59 4.13
N TRP A 198 11.56 -9.83 2.88
CA TRP A 198 11.39 -8.86 1.78
C TRP A 198 10.68 -9.44 0.54
N ALA A 199 10.48 -10.76 0.51
CA ALA A 199 9.92 -11.50 -0.62
C ALA A 199 8.86 -12.50 -0.13
N ASP A 200 7.84 -12.71 -0.97
CA ASP A 200 6.71 -13.64 -0.79
C ASP A 200 6.40 -14.21 -2.17
N PHE A 201 7.13 -15.26 -2.57
CA PHE A 201 7.13 -15.68 -3.98
C PHE A 201 5.79 -16.31 -4.41
N ASP A 202 5.11 -17.03 -3.52
CA ASP A 202 3.81 -17.64 -3.76
C ASP A 202 2.60 -16.77 -3.35
N LEU A 203 2.85 -15.65 -2.67
CA LEU A 203 1.85 -14.69 -2.20
C LEU A 203 0.91 -15.27 -1.14
N ASP A 204 1.41 -16.15 -0.28
CA ASP A 204 0.65 -16.75 0.82
C ASP A 204 0.63 -15.89 2.11
N GLY A 205 1.50 -14.87 2.17
CA GLY A 205 1.64 -13.93 3.28
C GLY A 205 2.65 -14.35 4.35
N ILE A 206 3.44 -15.39 4.12
CA ILE A 206 4.64 -15.74 4.87
C ILE A 206 5.84 -15.35 4.01
N GLY A 207 6.84 -14.69 4.60
CA GLY A 207 8.01 -14.28 3.84
C GLY A 207 8.96 -15.45 3.57
N ASP A 208 9.62 -15.43 2.40
CA ASP A 208 10.50 -16.48 1.90
C ASP A 208 11.61 -16.88 2.93
N ASN A 209 12.06 -16.00 3.83
CA ASN A 209 13.06 -16.40 4.83
C ASN A 209 12.47 -17.25 5.98
N ALA A 210 11.15 -17.17 6.19
CA ALA A 210 10.40 -17.92 7.18
C ALA A 210 9.56 -19.05 6.59
N ASP A 211 9.24 -18.99 5.30
CA ASP A 211 8.55 -20.05 4.58
C ASP A 211 9.48 -21.27 4.36
N PRO A 212 9.00 -22.49 4.56
CA PRO A 212 9.73 -23.70 4.17
C PRO A 212 9.48 -24.20 2.73
N ASP A 213 8.60 -23.56 1.95
CA ASP A 213 8.18 -23.92 0.58
C ASP A 213 7.79 -22.65 -0.19
N ASP A 214 8.79 -21.84 -0.57
CA ASP A 214 8.67 -20.46 -1.11
C ASP A 214 7.72 -20.35 -2.32
N ASP A 215 7.59 -21.39 -3.14
CA ASP A 215 6.74 -21.40 -4.33
C ASP A 215 5.49 -22.28 -4.23
N ASN A 216 5.30 -22.92 -3.08
CA ASN A 216 4.16 -23.77 -2.73
C ASN A 216 3.89 -24.89 -3.76
N ASP A 217 4.92 -25.42 -4.44
CA ASP A 217 4.79 -26.56 -5.35
C ASP A 217 4.65 -27.91 -4.62
N GLY A 218 4.94 -27.90 -3.31
CA GLY A 218 4.86 -29.03 -2.39
C GLY A 218 6.19 -29.73 -2.12
N ILE A 219 7.30 -29.20 -2.63
CA ILE A 219 8.67 -29.61 -2.33
C ILE A 219 9.33 -28.52 -1.46
N PRO A 220 9.73 -28.83 -0.21
CA PRO A 220 10.38 -27.83 0.64
C PRO A 220 11.70 -27.33 0.07
N ASP A 221 12.07 -26.07 0.30
CA ASP A 221 13.25 -25.41 -0.31
C ASP A 221 14.56 -26.16 -0.10
N ASP A 222 14.72 -26.78 1.08
CA ASP A 222 15.89 -27.60 1.44
C ASP A 222 16.08 -28.82 0.51
N ASP A 223 15.00 -29.27 -0.13
CA ASP A 223 14.94 -30.41 -1.05
C ASP A 223 14.63 -29.94 -2.51
N ASP A 224 14.52 -28.63 -2.76
CA ASP A 224 14.21 -28.02 -4.06
C ASP A 224 15.43 -27.35 -4.72
N ALA A 225 15.67 -27.61 -6.00
CA ALA A 225 16.74 -26.97 -6.77
C ALA A 225 16.39 -25.55 -7.26
N PHE A 226 15.11 -25.24 -7.37
CA PHE A 226 14.56 -23.94 -7.76
C PHE A 226 13.44 -23.50 -6.80
N PRO A 227 13.77 -23.14 -5.54
CA PRO A 227 12.77 -22.83 -4.51
C PRO A 227 11.75 -21.73 -4.86
N ASN A 228 12.07 -20.87 -5.84
CA ASN A 228 11.24 -19.77 -6.29
C ASN A 228 10.77 -20.01 -7.75
N ASP A 229 10.45 -21.25 -8.13
CA ASP A 229 9.84 -21.58 -9.43
C ASP A 229 8.97 -22.84 -9.33
N SER A 230 7.69 -22.64 -9.04
CA SER A 230 6.70 -23.72 -8.87
C SER A 230 6.53 -24.70 -10.05
N SER A 231 7.23 -24.47 -11.17
CA SER A 231 7.26 -25.36 -12.32
C SER A 231 8.50 -26.25 -12.43
N ALA A 232 9.47 -26.10 -11.52
CA ALA A 232 10.77 -26.73 -11.57
C ALA A 232 11.29 -27.09 -10.17
N SER A 233 11.69 -28.34 -9.93
CA SER A 233 12.20 -28.77 -8.62
C SER A 233 13.43 -29.69 -8.64
N VAL A 234 13.94 -30.01 -9.84
CA VAL A 234 15.03 -30.98 -10.04
C VAL A 234 16.10 -30.42 -10.97
N ASP A 235 17.35 -30.53 -10.54
CA ASP A 235 18.60 -30.18 -11.25
C ASP A 235 19.67 -31.23 -10.87
N LEU A 236 19.78 -32.29 -11.66
CA LEU A 236 20.58 -33.46 -11.31
C LEU A 236 22.10 -33.16 -11.33
N ASP A 237 22.57 -32.31 -12.25
CA ASP A 237 23.99 -31.98 -12.39
C ASP A 237 24.39 -30.67 -11.68
N GLY A 238 23.41 -29.87 -11.26
CA GLY A 238 23.60 -28.62 -10.53
C GLY A 238 24.04 -27.46 -11.42
N ASP A 239 23.74 -27.48 -12.72
CA ASP A 239 24.12 -26.43 -13.66
C ASP A 239 23.16 -25.22 -13.68
N GLY A 240 22.04 -25.32 -12.96
CA GLY A 240 21.00 -24.31 -12.86
C GLY A 240 19.95 -24.38 -13.96
N VAL A 241 19.86 -25.50 -14.69
CA VAL A 241 18.79 -25.78 -15.66
C VAL A 241 17.95 -26.94 -15.15
N ASN A 242 16.64 -26.76 -15.09
CA ASN A 242 15.73 -27.82 -14.68
C ASN A 242 15.83 -29.05 -15.61
N ASP A 243 15.86 -30.27 -15.05
CA ASP A 243 16.02 -31.53 -15.79
C ASP A 243 15.05 -31.69 -16.99
N ALA A 244 13.83 -31.14 -16.89
CA ALA A 244 12.85 -31.22 -17.97
C ALA A 244 13.22 -30.37 -19.20
N ALA A 245 14.05 -29.34 -19.01
CA ALA A 245 14.54 -28.44 -20.04
C ALA A 245 16.04 -28.61 -20.34
N ASP A 246 16.76 -29.36 -19.52
CA ASP A 246 18.19 -29.58 -19.64
C ASP A 246 18.53 -30.52 -20.82
N PRO A 247 19.42 -30.10 -21.75
CA PRO A 247 19.93 -30.98 -22.80
C PRO A 247 20.90 -32.07 -22.34
N ASP A 248 21.44 -32.02 -21.12
CA ASP A 248 22.52 -32.86 -20.57
C ASP A 248 22.35 -33.11 -19.06
N ILE A 249 21.28 -33.84 -18.67
CA ILE A 249 20.72 -33.85 -17.30
C ILE A 249 21.72 -34.31 -16.23
N ASP A 250 22.68 -35.16 -16.56
CA ASP A 250 23.67 -35.62 -15.58
C ASP A 250 25.03 -34.91 -15.68
N GLY A 251 25.20 -34.01 -16.65
CA GLY A 251 26.38 -33.16 -16.83
C GLY A 251 27.64 -33.89 -17.30
N ASP A 252 27.54 -35.11 -17.85
CA ASP A 252 28.69 -35.90 -18.29
C ASP A 252 29.36 -35.38 -19.58
N GLY A 253 28.69 -34.48 -20.30
CA GLY A 253 29.10 -33.88 -21.55
C GLY A 253 28.56 -34.58 -22.81
N ILE A 254 27.69 -35.57 -22.65
CA ILE A 254 26.99 -36.29 -23.71
C ILE A 254 25.49 -35.97 -23.59
N ILE A 255 25.02 -35.07 -24.45
CA ILE A 255 23.61 -34.66 -24.44
C ILE A 255 22.63 -35.85 -24.40
N ASN A 256 21.52 -35.70 -23.67
CA ASN A 256 20.50 -36.73 -23.41
C ASN A 256 20.04 -37.51 -24.65
N SER A 257 20.03 -36.86 -25.81
CA SER A 257 19.63 -37.48 -27.08
C SER A 257 20.67 -38.43 -27.70
N GLN A 258 21.90 -38.39 -27.22
CA GLN A 258 23.05 -39.19 -27.63
C GLN A 258 23.54 -40.13 -26.53
N ASP A 259 23.08 -39.92 -25.31
CA ASP A 259 23.42 -40.71 -24.14
C ASP A 259 22.47 -41.92 -23.96
N ALA A 260 23.06 -43.09 -23.75
CA ALA A 260 22.33 -44.30 -23.38
C ALA A 260 21.82 -44.29 -21.93
N PHE A 261 22.46 -43.54 -21.03
CA PHE A 261 22.09 -43.40 -19.62
C PHE A 261 22.03 -41.94 -19.14
N PRO A 262 21.07 -41.12 -19.63
CA PRO A 262 20.97 -39.67 -19.38
C PRO A 262 20.80 -39.20 -17.92
N LEU A 263 20.84 -40.10 -16.95
CA LEU A 263 20.67 -39.82 -15.52
C LEU A 263 21.84 -40.39 -14.71
N ASN A 264 22.91 -40.79 -15.36
CA ASN A 264 24.04 -41.46 -14.75
C ASN A 264 25.35 -40.87 -15.29
N PHE A 265 25.87 -39.89 -14.54
CA PHE A 265 27.17 -39.26 -14.72
C PHE A 265 28.38 -40.23 -14.69
N THR A 266 28.20 -41.55 -14.75
CA THR A 266 29.31 -42.49 -14.96
C THR A 266 29.15 -43.40 -16.17
N GLU A 267 28.05 -43.36 -16.92
CA GLU A 267 27.78 -44.24 -18.05
C GLU A 267 27.14 -43.50 -19.23
N TRP A 268 27.66 -43.66 -20.45
CA TRP A 268 27.20 -42.85 -21.61
C TRP A 268 26.88 -43.68 -22.86
N TYR A 269 27.52 -44.84 -22.97
CA TYR A 269 27.40 -45.75 -24.10
C TYR A 269 26.93 -47.12 -23.60
N ASP A 270 26.05 -47.75 -24.38
CA ASP A 270 25.58 -49.14 -24.23
C ASP A 270 25.75 -49.82 -25.59
N ASN A 271 26.94 -50.36 -25.84
CA ASN A 271 27.34 -50.78 -27.18
C ASN A 271 26.62 -52.07 -27.64
N ASP A 272 26.27 -52.97 -26.72
CA ASP A 272 25.54 -54.20 -27.03
C ASP A 272 24.02 -54.11 -26.77
N GLY A 273 23.57 -53.08 -26.05
CA GLY A 273 22.16 -52.81 -25.75
C GLY A 273 21.61 -53.64 -24.59
N ASP A 274 22.46 -54.15 -23.68
CA ASP A 274 22.04 -54.99 -22.56
C ASP A 274 21.58 -54.22 -21.31
N GLY A 275 21.80 -52.90 -21.31
CA GLY A 275 21.43 -51.98 -20.24
C GLY A 275 22.49 -51.82 -19.14
N ILE A 276 23.70 -52.33 -19.34
CA ILE A 276 24.89 -52.00 -18.55
C ILE A 276 25.76 -51.07 -19.41
N GLY A 277 26.16 -49.92 -18.84
CA GLY A 277 27.00 -49.00 -19.58
C GLY A 277 28.43 -49.50 -19.71
N ASN A 278 29.08 -49.13 -20.81
CA ASN A 278 30.43 -49.58 -21.17
C ASN A 278 31.52 -49.31 -20.12
N ASN A 279 31.34 -48.36 -19.19
CA ASN A 279 32.36 -48.14 -18.15
C ASN A 279 32.26 -49.18 -17.02
N LEU A 280 31.08 -49.78 -16.82
CA LEU A 280 30.82 -50.84 -15.85
C LEU A 280 30.77 -52.23 -16.48
N ASP A 281 30.35 -52.33 -17.74
CA ASP A 281 30.29 -53.58 -18.48
C ASP A 281 31.71 -54.16 -18.67
N VAL A 282 31.78 -55.48 -18.71
CA VAL A 282 33.02 -56.24 -18.85
C VAL A 282 33.11 -56.98 -20.19
N ASP A 283 32.07 -56.92 -21.01
CA ASP A 283 31.92 -57.55 -22.33
C ASP A 283 31.05 -56.63 -23.21
N ASP A 284 31.59 -55.45 -23.53
CA ASP A 284 30.92 -54.29 -24.16
C ASP A 284 30.21 -54.60 -25.50
N ASP A 285 30.51 -55.72 -26.15
CA ASP A 285 29.90 -56.14 -27.42
C ASP A 285 29.18 -57.50 -27.36
N ASN A 286 29.12 -58.11 -26.17
CA ASN A 286 28.50 -59.40 -25.86
C ASN A 286 28.94 -60.54 -26.79
N ASP A 287 30.16 -60.49 -27.30
CA ASP A 287 30.72 -61.53 -28.17
C ASP A 287 31.19 -62.77 -27.37
N GLY A 288 31.27 -62.61 -26.04
CA GLY A 288 31.66 -63.62 -25.07
C GLY A 288 33.13 -63.54 -24.64
N LEU A 289 33.87 -62.52 -25.05
CA LEU A 289 35.22 -62.20 -24.61
C LEU A 289 35.24 -60.93 -23.76
N LEU A 290 35.73 -61.05 -22.52
CA LEU A 290 35.84 -59.88 -21.64
C LEU A 290 36.76 -58.80 -22.24
N ASP A 291 36.43 -57.52 -22.10
CA ASP A 291 37.14 -56.38 -22.72
C ASP A 291 38.64 -56.36 -22.39
N ALA A 292 38.98 -56.77 -21.16
CA ALA A 292 40.37 -56.87 -20.69
C ALA A 292 41.20 -57.89 -21.49
N LEU A 293 40.56 -58.79 -22.23
CA LEU A 293 41.15 -59.84 -23.05
C LEU A 293 40.80 -59.70 -24.54
N ASP A 294 39.95 -58.76 -24.92
CA ASP A 294 39.56 -58.55 -26.30
C ASP A 294 40.32 -57.38 -26.96
N ALA A 295 40.72 -57.59 -28.21
CA ALA A 295 41.42 -56.59 -28.99
C ALA A 295 40.47 -55.61 -29.69
N TYR A 296 39.17 -55.93 -29.74
CA TYR A 296 38.15 -55.12 -30.39
C TYR A 296 36.87 -55.00 -29.54
N PRO A 297 36.95 -54.44 -28.30
CA PRO A 297 35.87 -54.58 -27.30
C PRO A 297 34.50 -54.02 -27.69
N LEU A 298 34.39 -53.30 -28.82
CA LEU A 298 33.15 -52.68 -29.29
C LEU A 298 32.62 -53.32 -30.60
N ASP A 299 33.25 -54.38 -31.11
CA ASP A 299 32.97 -54.95 -32.44
C ASP A 299 32.76 -56.47 -32.36
N SER A 300 31.51 -56.87 -32.12
CA SER A 300 31.07 -58.25 -31.96
C SER A 300 31.29 -59.19 -33.16
N LEU A 301 31.82 -58.66 -34.27
CA LEU A 301 32.21 -59.42 -35.46
C LEU A 301 33.73 -59.63 -35.56
N ARG A 302 34.51 -58.90 -34.76
CA ARG A 302 35.92 -59.12 -34.46
C ARG A 302 36.01 -59.82 -33.10
N GLY A 303 37.19 -60.25 -32.65
CA GLY A 303 37.32 -60.92 -31.34
C GLY A 303 36.85 -62.40 -31.29
N VAL A 304 35.64 -62.72 -31.78
CA VAL A 304 34.89 -64.01 -31.73
C VAL A 304 35.59 -65.32 -32.14
N SER A 305 36.83 -65.24 -32.61
CA SER A 305 37.62 -66.43 -32.88
C SER A 305 38.90 -66.40 -32.09
N ASN A 306 39.10 -67.45 -31.32
CA ASN A 306 40.42 -67.98 -30.96
C ASN A 306 41.21 -68.44 -32.23
N SER A 307 40.96 -67.81 -33.38
CA SER A 307 41.78 -67.93 -34.56
C SER A 307 43.02 -67.10 -34.30
N LEU A 308 44.05 -67.77 -33.77
CA LEU A 308 45.41 -67.56 -34.26
C LEU A 308 45.32 -67.10 -35.71
N ASP A 309 45.64 -65.83 -35.95
CA ASP A 309 45.80 -65.27 -37.28
C ASP A 309 46.57 -66.28 -38.14
N SER A 310 45.99 -66.64 -39.28
CA SER A 310 46.64 -67.53 -40.25
C SER A 310 47.65 -66.78 -41.14
N ASN A 311 48.06 -65.58 -40.72
CA ASN A 311 49.18 -64.84 -41.26
C ASN A 311 50.06 -64.23 -40.14
N PRO A 312 51.05 -64.97 -39.61
CA PRO A 312 51.84 -64.54 -38.45
C PRO A 312 52.87 -63.44 -38.75
N ASN A 313 52.65 -62.55 -39.72
CA ASN A 313 53.74 -61.69 -40.22
C ASN A 313 53.34 -60.33 -40.80
N SER A 314 52.38 -59.60 -40.21
CA SER A 314 52.21 -58.19 -40.60
C SER A 314 51.94 -57.16 -39.50
N ASP A 315 52.01 -57.45 -38.19
CA ASP A 315 52.06 -56.34 -37.22
C ASP A 315 52.74 -56.58 -35.86
N TYR A 316 53.63 -57.57 -35.75
CA TYR A 316 54.48 -57.71 -34.56
C TYR A 316 55.87 -57.14 -34.82
N SER A 317 56.06 -55.86 -34.51
CA SER A 317 57.37 -55.32 -34.17
C SER A 317 57.37 -54.69 -32.77
N ASP A 318 56.91 -55.42 -31.75
CA ASP A 318 57.35 -55.24 -30.36
C ASP A 318 57.03 -56.51 -29.52
N PRO A 319 57.99 -57.17 -28.84
CA PRO A 319 57.68 -58.33 -28.02
C PRO A 319 57.33 -57.89 -26.59
N ALA A 320 56.07 -57.51 -26.35
CA ALA A 320 55.53 -57.47 -25.00
C ALA A 320 54.80 -58.79 -24.71
N THR A 321 55.51 -59.73 -24.10
CA THR A 321 54.90 -60.87 -23.44
C THR A 321 53.91 -60.38 -22.38
N VAL A 322 52.61 -60.58 -22.57
CA VAL A 322 51.62 -60.44 -21.49
C VAL A 322 51.87 -61.56 -20.49
N LYS A 323 52.57 -61.25 -19.40
CA LYS A 323 52.57 -62.09 -18.21
C LYS A 323 51.25 -61.81 -17.49
N LEU A 324 50.35 -62.78 -17.51
CA LEU A 324 49.21 -62.78 -16.59
C LEU A 324 49.77 -63.01 -15.18
N GLU A 325 50.01 -61.92 -14.46
CA GLU A 325 50.38 -61.99 -13.05
C GLU A 325 49.21 -62.61 -12.30
N THR A 326 49.47 -63.64 -11.50
CA THR A 326 48.49 -64.35 -10.66
C THR A 326 47.70 -63.44 -9.72
N ALA A 327 48.09 -62.17 -9.59
CA ALA A 327 47.36 -61.11 -8.89
C ALA A 327 46.07 -60.68 -9.61
N VAL A 328 46.03 -60.64 -10.96
CA VAL A 328 44.85 -60.22 -11.74
C VAL A 328 43.73 -61.27 -11.66
N LEU A 329 44.10 -62.55 -11.72
CA LEU A 329 43.17 -63.66 -11.53
C LEU A 329 42.61 -63.73 -10.09
N LEU A 330 43.38 -63.29 -9.09
CA LEU A 330 42.91 -63.21 -7.70
C LEU A 330 41.99 -61.99 -7.47
N LEU A 331 42.20 -60.89 -8.19
CA LEU A 331 41.36 -59.70 -8.14
C LEU A 331 39.99 -59.96 -8.78
N LEU A 332 39.94 -60.64 -9.93
CA LEU A 332 38.71 -61.07 -10.60
C LEU A 332 37.87 -62.05 -9.75
N LEU A 333 38.50 -62.91 -8.95
CA LEU A 333 37.79 -63.80 -8.01
C LEU A 333 37.23 -63.06 -6.79
N MET A 334 37.80 -61.92 -6.40
CA MET A 334 37.34 -61.13 -5.25
C MET A 334 36.08 -60.29 -5.59
N PHE A 335 35.91 -59.84 -6.83
CA PHE A 335 34.71 -59.12 -7.27
C PHE A 335 33.46 -60.01 -7.39
N SER A 336 33.62 -61.34 -7.46
CA SER A 336 32.49 -62.28 -7.48
C SER A 336 31.80 -62.51 -6.12
N PHE A 337 32.35 -61.96 -5.02
CA PHE A 337 31.75 -62.07 -3.69
C PHE A 337 31.89 -60.77 -2.87
N GLY A 338 30.82 -59.98 -2.86
CA GLY A 338 30.63 -58.78 -2.02
C GLY A 338 30.83 -57.52 -2.84
N VAL A 339 29.78 -56.74 -3.12
CA VAL A 339 29.22 -55.79 -2.14
C VAL A 339 27.69 -55.68 -2.30
N SER A 340 26.94 -56.13 -1.29
CA SER A 340 25.70 -55.44 -0.90
C SER A 340 26.04 -54.56 0.29
N VAL A 341 26.20 -53.27 0.07
CA VAL A 341 26.14 -52.26 1.12
C VAL A 341 24.96 -51.38 0.76
N ALA A 342 23.88 -51.58 1.51
CA ALA A 342 22.76 -50.66 1.53
C ALA A 342 23.26 -49.31 2.03
N VAL A 343 23.21 -48.29 1.16
CA VAL A 343 23.31 -46.89 1.56
C VAL A 343 21.97 -46.53 2.20
N GLY A 344 21.88 -46.74 3.51
CA GLY A 344 20.86 -46.13 4.34
C GLY A 344 21.30 -44.71 4.66
N THR A 345 20.51 -43.74 4.23
CA THR A 345 20.66 -42.32 4.52
C THR A 345 20.95 -42.07 6.01
N ARG A 346 21.98 -41.26 6.28
CA ARG A 346 22.15 -40.58 7.57
C ARG A 346 22.45 -39.12 7.30
N LYS A 347 21.39 -38.30 7.43
CA LYS A 347 21.47 -36.86 7.69
C LYS A 347 22.50 -36.61 8.79
N VAL A 348 23.53 -35.85 8.49
CA VAL A 348 24.44 -35.26 9.48
C VAL A 348 23.75 -34.00 9.97
N LEU A 349 23.21 -34.03 11.19
CA LEU A 349 22.99 -32.80 11.94
C LEU A 349 24.37 -32.24 12.31
N GLU A 350 24.77 -31.16 11.65
CA GLU A 350 25.78 -30.27 12.21
C GLU A 350 25.19 -29.59 13.44
N ARG A 351 25.76 -29.85 14.62
CA ARG A 351 25.54 -29.02 15.80
C ARG A 351 26.84 -28.30 16.11
N LYS A 352 26.80 -26.97 15.93
CA LYS A 352 27.82 -25.97 16.25
C LYS A 352 28.65 -26.35 17.49
N GLN A 353 29.97 -26.29 17.34
CA GLN A 353 30.92 -26.28 18.44
C GLN A 353 30.75 -24.98 19.25
N GLU A 354 30.02 -25.03 20.36
CA GLU A 354 30.23 -24.08 21.45
C GLU A 354 31.17 -24.70 22.50
N THR A 355 32.29 -24.03 22.71
CA THR A 355 33.25 -24.30 23.77
C THR A 355 32.63 -23.99 25.13
N ALA A 356 32.13 -25.02 25.83
CA ALA A 356 31.77 -24.91 27.23
C ALA A 356 32.88 -25.47 28.13
N ASP A 357 33.50 -24.57 28.89
CA ASP A 357 34.53 -24.82 29.89
C ASP A 357 33.99 -25.71 31.03
N LEU A 358 34.48 -26.94 31.11
CA LEU A 358 34.09 -27.91 32.14
C LEU A 358 34.79 -27.61 33.47
N THR A 359 34.14 -26.83 34.33
CA THR A 359 34.49 -26.75 35.76
C THR A 359 33.79 -27.86 36.54
N PHE A 360 34.57 -28.82 37.04
CA PHE A 360 34.09 -29.86 37.94
C PHE A 360 33.64 -29.24 39.28
N LYS A 361 32.35 -29.40 39.62
CA LYS A 361 31.88 -29.37 41.01
C LYS A 361 31.32 -30.74 41.38
N SER A 362 32.01 -31.40 42.29
CA SER A 362 31.54 -32.60 42.97
C SER A 362 30.53 -32.20 44.03
N GLU A 363 29.31 -32.74 43.98
CA GLU A 363 28.54 -32.94 45.19
C GLU A 363 27.73 -34.23 45.08
N VAL A 364 27.92 -35.05 46.10
CA VAL A 364 27.36 -36.37 46.32
C VAL A 364 26.08 -36.16 47.11
N GLU A 365 24.98 -36.79 46.69
CA GLU A 365 23.98 -37.28 47.64
C GLU A 365 23.20 -38.47 47.05
N LEU A 366 23.06 -39.50 47.87
CA LEU A 366 22.20 -40.68 47.72
C LEU A 366 21.44 -40.82 49.05
N PRO A 367 20.35 -41.58 49.06
CA PRO A 367 19.04 -41.33 48.45
C PRO A 367 18.06 -40.59 49.39
#